data_AF-A0A8T7BJK7-F1
#
_entry.id   AF-A0A8T7BJK7-F1
#
_cell.length_a   1.000
_cell.length_b   1.000
_cell.length_c   1.000
_cell.angle_alpha   90.00
_cell.angle_beta   90.00
_cell.angle_gamma   90.00
#
_symmetry.space_group_name_H-M   'P 1'
#
loop_
_entity.id
_entity.type
_entity.pdbx_description
1 polymer ?
#
loop_
_entity_poly.entity_id
_entity_poly.type
_entity_poly.pdbx_seq_one_letter_code
_entity_poly.pdbx_strand_id
1 'polypeptide(L)'
;MTNPIIANNKPVKVSLKENEQYHFCVCGQSDNQPFCDGSHVGTDFKPKAFKAKETGDAFLCRCKHTGNPPYCDGTHNQFSDDMVGKEGPGITNNGSNMPTARATPIEPMVEFIHQLAKEGLSELGHHGPMTSMGVPRNELPHWDDLQIIVAQMATKPLMEDVTVNTE
;
A
#
# COMPACT_ATOMS: atom_id res chain seq x y z
N MET A 1 21.31 -24.17 14.28
CA MET A 1 19.96 -23.93 13.72
C MET A 1 19.97 -22.55 13.09
N THR A 2 19.65 -22.46 11.80
CA THR A 2 19.76 -21.20 11.05
C THR A 2 18.49 -20.36 11.12
N ASN A 3 17.34 -20.98 11.40
CA ASN A 3 16.03 -20.33 11.46
C ASN A 3 15.45 -20.32 12.89
N PRO A 4 14.71 -19.27 13.28
CA PRO A 4 14.03 -19.23 14.56
C PRO A 4 12.81 -20.16 14.59
N ILE A 5 12.45 -20.64 15.78
CA ILE A 5 11.27 -21.47 16.00
C ILE A 5 10.06 -20.58 16.26
N ILE A 6 8.91 -20.95 15.69
CA ILE A 6 7.64 -20.24 15.92
C ILE A 6 7.12 -20.62 17.31
N ALA A 7 7.32 -19.75 18.31
CA ALA A 7 6.87 -20.04 19.68
C ALA A 7 5.34 -19.95 19.84
N ASN A 8 4.69 -19.04 19.10
CA ASN A 8 3.24 -18.94 19.01
C ASN A 8 2.83 -18.05 17.83
N ASN A 9 1.63 -18.28 17.29
CA ASN A 9 1.02 -17.45 16.24
C ASN A 9 0.21 -16.26 16.81
N LYS A 10 0.04 -16.13 18.13
CA LYS A 10 -0.64 -14.98 18.75
C LYS A 10 0.36 -14.07 19.47
N PRO A 11 0.29 -12.74 19.30
CA PRO A 11 1.10 -11.81 20.08
C PRO A 11 0.68 -11.82 21.55
N VAL A 12 1.60 -11.41 22.43
CA VAL A 12 1.33 -11.28 23.86
C VAL A 12 1.32 -9.82 24.26
N LYS A 13 0.29 -9.44 25.02
CA LYS A 13 0.18 -8.13 25.64
C LYS A 13 1.06 -8.09 26.88
N VAL A 14 2.01 -7.17 26.93
CA VAL A 14 2.89 -6.97 28.09
C VAL A 14 2.91 -5.49 28.46
N SER A 15 2.75 -5.20 29.75
CA SER A 15 2.89 -3.85 30.28
C SER A 15 4.38 -3.55 30.48
N LEU A 16 4.91 -2.61 29.71
CA LEU A 16 6.29 -2.17 29.78
C LEU A 16 6.40 -0.89 30.62
N LYS A 17 7.47 -0.76 31.40
CA LYS A 17 7.78 0.46 32.14
C LYS A 17 8.83 1.27 31.40
N GLU A 18 8.64 2.58 31.39
CA GLU A 18 9.56 3.54 30.77
C GLU A 18 10.99 3.39 31.32
N ASN A 19 11.97 3.45 30.43
CA ASN A 19 13.41 3.35 30.72
C ASN A 19 13.88 2.00 31.31
N GLU A 20 13.00 1.02 31.48
CA GLU A 20 13.38 -0.34 31.86
C GLU A 20 13.95 -1.09 30.65
N GLN A 21 15.02 -1.86 30.89
CA GLN A 21 15.69 -2.64 29.86
C GLN A 21 15.13 -4.07 29.84
N TYR A 22 14.63 -4.47 28.69
CA TYR A 22 14.11 -5.81 28.46
C TYR A 22 14.94 -6.57 27.42
N HIS A 23 15.01 -7.89 27.56
CA HIS A 23 15.70 -8.78 26.63
C HIS A 23 14.68 -9.61 25.86
N PHE A 24 14.46 -9.26 24.60
CA PHE A 24 13.54 -9.98 23.72
C PHE A 24 14.15 -11.28 23.20
N CYS A 25 13.41 -12.39 23.30
CA CYS A 25 13.80 -13.68 22.75
C CYS A 25 13.66 -13.65 21.21
N VAL A 26 14.73 -13.99 20.49
CA VAL A 26 14.75 -14.08 19.02
C VAL A 26 14.71 -15.54 18.54
N CYS A 27 15.23 -16.49 19.30
CA CYS A 27 15.33 -17.90 18.89
C CYS A 27 14.00 -18.68 18.93
N GLY A 28 13.03 -18.24 19.75
CA GLY A 28 11.74 -18.93 19.93
C GLY A 28 11.76 -20.09 20.92
N GLN A 29 12.92 -20.43 21.50
CA GLN A 29 13.10 -21.56 22.43
C GLN A 29 12.94 -21.20 23.91
N SER A 30 12.78 -19.92 24.24
CA SER A 30 12.60 -19.50 25.63
C SER A 30 11.27 -20.02 26.18
N ASP A 31 11.28 -20.54 27.40
CA ASP A 31 10.07 -20.92 28.14
C ASP A 31 9.33 -19.68 28.68
N ASN A 32 10.05 -18.58 28.91
CA ASN A 32 9.51 -17.31 29.41
C ASN A 32 9.19 -16.31 28.27
N GLN A 33 8.51 -16.78 27.22
CA GLN A 33 8.10 -15.92 26.10
C GLN A 33 7.24 -14.75 26.61
N PRO A 34 7.52 -13.50 26.17
CA PRO A 34 8.32 -13.11 25.00
C PRO A 34 9.79 -12.78 25.29
N PHE A 35 10.22 -12.92 26.55
CA PHE A 35 11.56 -12.55 27.00
C PHE A 35 12.54 -13.71 26.89
N CYS A 36 13.84 -13.38 26.96
CA CYS A 36 14.90 -14.37 26.94
C CYS A 36 15.17 -14.92 28.35
N ASP A 37 15.25 -16.24 28.46
CA ASP A 37 15.59 -17.02 29.66
C ASP A 37 17.02 -17.60 29.63
N GLY A 38 17.68 -17.58 28.47
CA GLY A 38 19.01 -18.17 28.27
C GLY A 38 19.01 -19.39 27.36
N SER A 39 17.84 -19.90 26.94
CA SER A 39 17.70 -21.09 26.08
C SER A 39 18.26 -20.91 24.65
N HIS A 40 18.78 -19.72 24.31
CA HIS A 40 19.47 -19.48 23.05
C HIS A 40 20.93 -20.00 23.03
N VAL A 41 21.48 -20.40 24.18
CA VAL A 41 22.86 -20.92 24.30
C VAL A 41 22.99 -22.20 23.45
N GLY A 42 23.84 -22.15 22.42
CA GLY A 42 23.99 -23.23 21.43
C GLY A 42 23.38 -22.90 20.06
N THR A 43 22.73 -21.75 19.92
CA THR A 43 22.27 -21.20 18.63
C THR A 43 23.03 -19.93 18.27
N ASP A 44 22.99 -19.53 17.01
CA ASP A 44 23.61 -18.28 16.52
C ASP A 44 22.79 -17.03 16.88
N PHE A 45 21.63 -17.19 17.53
CA PHE A 45 20.74 -16.10 17.89
C PHE A 45 21.17 -15.39 19.17
N LYS A 46 21.26 -14.06 19.11
CA LYS A 46 21.49 -13.20 20.29
C LYS A 46 20.20 -12.51 20.70
N PRO A 47 19.88 -12.44 22.00
CA PRO A 47 18.71 -11.70 22.49
C PRO A 47 18.80 -10.22 22.12
N LYS A 48 17.67 -9.63 21.72
CA LYS A 48 17.62 -8.21 21.38
C LYS A 48 17.28 -7.41 22.64
N ALA A 49 18.25 -6.69 23.18
CA ALA A 49 18.01 -5.75 24.26
C ALA A 49 17.31 -4.49 23.73
N PHE A 50 16.24 -4.04 24.38
CA PHE A 50 15.58 -2.79 24.07
C PHE A 50 15.12 -2.09 25.35
N LYS A 51 14.98 -0.76 25.28
CA LYS A 51 14.43 0.07 26.35
C LYS A 51 13.05 0.55 25.93
N ALA A 52 12.07 0.45 26.82
CA ALA A 52 10.74 0.98 26.55
C ALA A 52 10.76 2.51 26.63
N LYS A 53 10.25 3.16 25.59
CA LYS A 53 10.19 4.64 25.50
C LYS A 53 9.10 5.25 26.38
N GLU A 54 8.03 4.52 26.61
CA GLU A 54 6.85 4.97 27.34
C GLU A 54 6.35 3.84 28.22
N THR A 55 5.71 4.20 29.34
CA THR A 55 5.02 3.24 30.20
C THR A 55 3.66 2.93 29.59
N GLY A 56 3.43 1.68 29.21
CA GLY A 56 2.19 1.29 28.56
C GLY A 56 2.13 -0.16 28.15
N ASP A 57 0.96 -0.56 27.67
CA ASP A 57 0.72 -1.89 27.15
C ASP A 57 1.23 -1.99 25.70
N ALA A 58 2.14 -2.92 25.44
CA ALA A 58 2.67 -3.20 24.12
C ALA A 58 2.40 -4.67 23.72
N PHE A 59 2.21 -4.90 22.42
CA PHE A 59 2.11 -6.24 21.84
C PHE A 59 3.47 -6.70 21.34
N LEU A 60 4.04 -7.70 22.01
CA LEU A 60 5.33 -8.28 21.66
C LEU A 60 5.16 -9.52 20.79
N CYS A 61 6.12 -9.70 19.88
CA CYS A 61 6.10 -10.78 18.90
C CYS A 61 6.47 -12.15 19.51
N ARG A 62 5.64 -13.17 19.23
CA ARG A 62 5.92 -14.58 19.60
C ARG A 62 6.26 -15.47 18.41
N CYS A 63 5.95 -15.06 17.17
CA CYS A 63 6.28 -15.85 15.98
C CYS A 63 7.78 -15.74 15.59
N LYS A 64 8.48 -14.68 16.01
CA LYS A 64 9.91 -14.42 15.72
C LYS A 64 10.26 -14.13 14.25
N HIS A 65 9.25 -14.04 13.40
CA HIS A 65 9.37 -13.62 11.99
C HIS A 65 8.91 -12.16 11.75
N THR A 66 8.77 -11.35 12.80
CA THR A 66 8.41 -9.91 12.65
C THR A 66 9.51 -9.15 11.92
N GLY A 67 9.12 -8.28 10.98
CA GLY A 67 10.00 -7.30 10.35
C GLY A 67 10.30 -6.09 11.25
N ASN A 68 9.55 -5.92 12.36
CA ASN A 68 9.76 -4.84 13.33
C ASN A 68 10.01 -5.37 14.77
N PRO A 69 11.10 -6.13 15.02
CA PRO A 69 11.39 -6.65 16.36
C PRO A 69 11.71 -5.50 17.34
N PRO A 70 11.12 -5.45 18.55
CA PRO A 70 10.44 -6.54 19.28
C PRO A 70 8.90 -6.60 19.14
N TYR A 71 8.32 -5.66 18.39
CA TYR A 71 6.88 -5.47 18.30
C TYR A 71 6.24 -6.41 17.28
N CYS A 72 4.93 -6.60 17.43
CA CYS A 72 4.12 -7.33 16.47
C CYS A 72 3.75 -6.44 15.27
N ASP A 73 4.05 -6.91 14.06
CA ASP A 73 3.76 -6.27 12.77
C ASP A 73 2.63 -6.94 11.98
N GLY A 74 2.02 -7.99 12.54
CA GLY A 74 0.97 -8.77 11.89
C GLY A 74 1.47 -9.96 11.06
N THR A 75 2.79 -10.15 10.91
CA THR A 75 3.38 -11.27 10.17
C THR A 75 2.97 -12.64 10.73
N HIS A 76 2.55 -12.70 12.00
CA HIS A 76 2.05 -13.92 12.63
C HIS A 76 0.82 -14.53 11.95
N ASN A 77 0.04 -13.76 11.18
CA ASN A 77 -1.13 -14.24 10.43
C ASN A 77 -0.78 -15.22 9.30
N GLN A 78 0.49 -15.32 8.92
CA GLN A 78 0.96 -16.25 7.89
C GLN A 78 1.12 -17.69 8.41
N PHE A 79 1.13 -17.89 9.72
CA PHE A 79 1.41 -19.19 10.34
C PHE A 79 0.13 -19.77 10.96
N SER A 80 -0.19 -21.02 10.64
CA SER A 80 -1.29 -21.77 11.29
C SER A 80 -0.85 -22.37 12.62
N ASP A 81 -1.82 -22.79 13.45
CA ASP A 81 -1.55 -23.44 14.75
C ASP A 81 -0.65 -24.68 14.62
N ASP A 82 -0.71 -25.39 13.49
CA ASP A 82 0.10 -26.58 13.20
C ASP A 82 1.59 -26.31 13.01
N MET A 83 1.96 -25.04 12.81
CA MET A 83 3.34 -24.58 12.60
C MET A 83 4.00 -24.13 13.91
N VAL A 84 3.25 -24.03 15.01
CA VAL A 84 3.79 -23.67 16.32
C VAL A 84 4.71 -24.79 16.83
N GLY A 85 5.93 -24.42 17.25
CA GLY A 85 6.96 -25.35 17.72
C GLY A 85 7.87 -25.92 16.62
N LYS A 86 7.63 -25.59 15.34
CA LYS A 86 8.50 -25.98 14.23
C LYS A 86 9.45 -24.85 13.86
N GLU A 87 10.56 -25.19 13.20
CA GLU A 87 11.41 -24.21 12.55
C GLU A 87 10.59 -23.47 11.48
N GLY A 88 10.47 -22.15 11.63
CA GLY A 88 9.73 -21.36 10.67
C GLY A 88 10.51 -21.15 9.36
N PRO A 89 9.87 -20.65 8.30
CA PRO A 89 10.45 -20.48 6.96
C PRO A 89 11.59 -19.44 6.87
N GLY A 90 12.25 -19.10 7.98
CA GLY A 90 13.23 -18.02 8.07
C GLY A 90 12.59 -16.64 7.95
N ILE A 91 13.38 -15.58 8.14
CA ILE A 91 12.97 -14.24 7.78
C ILE A 91 13.20 -14.14 6.27
N THR A 92 12.17 -14.43 5.47
CA THR A 92 12.20 -14.01 4.07
C THR A 92 12.13 -12.48 4.09
N ASN A 93 13.28 -11.82 4.05
CA ASN A 93 13.38 -10.39 3.73
C ASN A 93 12.96 -10.23 2.26
N ASN A 94 11.68 -10.45 1.99
CA ASN A 94 11.07 -10.11 0.74
C ASN A 94 10.80 -8.60 0.81
N GLY A 95 11.88 -7.80 0.68
CA GLY A 95 11.81 -6.36 0.46
C GLY A 95 11.13 -5.98 -0.86
N SER A 96 10.39 -6.90 -1.46
CA SER A 96 9.81 -6.89 -2.79
C SER A 96 8.30 -7.09 -2.79
N ASN A 97 7.65 -7.29 -1.64
CA ASN A 97 6.19 -7.42 -1.58
C ASN A 97 5.51 -6.11 -1.18
N MET A 98 6.02 -4.97 -1.68
CA MET A 98 5.21 -3.76 -1.70
C MET A 98 4.05 -4.00 -2.68
N PRO A 99 2.80 -3.69 -2.30
CA PRO A 99 1.67 -3.81 -3.22
C PRO A 99 1.92 -2.91 -4.43
N THR A 100 1.73 -3.46 -5.63
CA THR A 100 1.84 -2.69 -6.87
C THR A 100 0.68 -1.71 -6.95
N ALA A 101 0.99 -0.42 -7.17
CA ALA A 101 -0.01 0.61 -7.40
C ALA A 101 -0.88 0.24 -8.62
N ARG A 102 -2.20 0.43 -8.51
CA ARG A 102 -3.17 0.18 -9.59
C ARG A 102 -4.08 1.38 -9.73
N ALA A 103 -4.37 1.79 -10.96
CA ALA A 103 -5.35 2.85 -11.22
C ALA A 103 -6.74 2.48 -10.68
N THR A 104 -7.35 3.40 -9.92
CA THR A 104 -8.74 3.28 -9.45
C THR A 104 -9.62 4.34 -10.10
N PRO A 105 -10.96 4.22 -10.07
CA PRO A 105 -11.84 5.27 -10.63
C PRO A 105 -11.67 6.64 -9.96
N ILE A 106 -11.31 6.66 -8.67
CA ILE A 106 -11.09 7.88 -7.90
C ILE A 106 -9.67 8.40 -8.13
N GLU A 107 -8.70 7.50 -8.31
CA GLU A 107 -7.29 7.83 -8.53
C GLU A 107 -6.75 7.15 -9.80
N PRO A 108 -7.12 7.63 -11.00
CA PRO A 108 -6.75 6.99 -12.26
C PRO A 108 -5.25 7.13 -12.59
N MET A 109 -4.58 8.15 -12.01
CA MET A 109 -3.18 8.47 -12.31
C MET A 109 -2.17 7.83 -11.34
N VAL A 110 -2.62 7.12 -10.31
CA VAL A 110 -1.74 6.57 -9.26
C VAL A 110 -0.67 5.66 -9.83
N GLU A 111 -1.04 4.77 -10.75
CA GLU A 111 -0.10 3.84 -11.39
C GLU A 111 0.98 4.59 -12.19
N PHE A 112 0.58 5.62 -12.95
CA PHE A 112 1.48 6.43 -13.74
C PHE A 112 2.47 7.24 -12.87
N ILE A 113 2.01 7.79 -11.75
CA ILE A 113 2.87 8.50 -10.80
C ILE A 113 3.94 7.56 -10.22
N HIS A 114 3.54 6.34 -9.84
CA HIS A 114 4.48 5.34 -9.33
C HIS A 114 5.51 4.90 -10.38
N GLN A 115 5.09 4.80 -11.65
CA GLN A 115 5.99 4.54 -12.75
C GLN A 115 7.02 5.67 -12.92
N LEU A 116 6.56 6.93 -12.95
CA LEU A 116 7.43 8.11 -13.04
C LEU A 116 8.43 8.19 -11.88
N ALA A 117 8.00 7.85 -10.67
CA ALA A 117 8.86 7.84 -9.50
C ALA A 117 9.97 6.78 -9.60
N LYS A 118 9.70 5.66 -10.27
CA LYS A 118 10.65 4.55 -10.44
C LYS A 118 11.63 4.78 -11.59
N GLU A 119 11.14 5.30 -12.71
CA GLU A 119 11.88 5.41 -13.97
C GLU A 119 12.49 6.81 -14.17
N GLY A 120 11.95 7.82 -13.51
CA GLY A 120 12.35 9.22 -13.69
C GLY A 120 11.84 9.82 -15.00
N LEU A 121 12.26 11.05 -15.29
CA LEU A 121 11.88 11.75 -16.54
C LEU A 121 12.75 11.36 -17.75
N SER A 122 13.76 10.50 -17.56
CA SER A 122 14.65 10.10 -18.65
C SER A 122 13.94 9.26 -19.71
N GLU A 123 13.03 8.37 -19.30
CA GLU A 123 12.34 7.44 -20.21
C GLU A 123 11.20 8.11 -21.00
N LEU A 124 10.51 9.10 -20.43
CA LEU A 124 9.43 9.82 -21.12
C LEU A 124 9.91 10.99 -22.00
N GLY A 125 11.19 11.38 -21.87
CA GLY A 125 11.74 12.55 -22.55
C GLY A 125 11.25 13.89 -21.98
N HIS A 126 11.85 14.99 -22.45
CA HIS A 126 11.63 16.33 -21.90
C HIS A 126 10.18 16.83 -22.04
N HIS A 127 9.44 16.31 -23.01
CA HIS A 127 8.09 16.77 -23.36
C HIS A 127 6.97 15.89 -22.78
N GLY A 128 7.31 14.86 -22.02
CA GLY A 128 6.33 13.93 -21.47
C GLY A 128 5.66 13.06 -22.53
N PRO A 129 4.59 12.32 -22.17
CA PRO A 129 3.93 11.41 -23.09
C PRO A 129 3.21 12.20 -24.17
N MET A 130 3.70 12.10 -25.39
CA MET A 130 3.06 12.67 -26.58
C MET A 130 1.98 11.72 -27.09
N THR A 131 0.72 12.05 -26.84
CA THR A 131 -0.42 11.40 -27.48
C THR A 131 -0.77 12.12 -28.77
N SER A 132 -1.25 11.38 -29.77
CA SER A 132 -1.94 11.99 -30.90
C SER A 132 -3.25 12.59 -30.40
N MET A 133 -3.38 13.91 -30.43
CA MET A 133 -4.66 14.59 -30.18
C MET A 133 -5.60 14.37 -31.36
N GLY A 134 -6.03 13.13 -31.58
CA GLY A 134 -7.07 12.77 -32.53
C GLY A 134 -8.27 12.26 -31.75
N VAL A 135 -9.41 12.91 -31.92
CA VAL A 135 -10.68 12.32 -31.46
C VAL A 135 -11.00 11.17 -32.41
N PRO A 136 -11.16 9.93 -31.93
CA PRO A 136 -11.55 8.80 -32.74
C PRO A 136 -12.80 9.12 -33.59
N ARG A 137 -12.83 8.72 -34.86
CA ARG A 137 -13.92 9.07 -35.79
C ARG A 137 -15.30 8.63 -35.29
N ASN A 138 -15.36 7.54 -34.52
CA ASN A 138 -16.55 7.02 -33.88
C ASN A 138 -17.06 7.87 -32.70
N GLU A 139 -16.21 8.72 -32.10
CA GLU A 139 -16.58 9.67 -31.05
C GLU A 139 -16.94 11.04 -31.61
N LEU A 140 -16.64 11.30 -32.89
CA LEU A 140 -17.07 12.52 -33.57
C LEU A 140 -18.57 12.43 -33.89
N PRO A 141 -19.31 13.55 -33.77
CA PRO A 141 -20.71 13.59 -34.17
C PRO A 141 -20.85 13.20 -35.63
N HIS A 142 -21.75 12.26 -35.91
CA HIS A 142 -22.07 11.92 -37.28
C HIS A 142 -22.96 13.01 -37.87
N TRP A 143 -22.97 13.13 -39.20
CA TRP A 143 -23.84 14.10 -39.89
C TRP A 143 -25.32 13.91 -39.51
N ASP A 144 -25.70 12.68 -39.19
CA ASP A 144 -27.06 12.33 -38.77
C ASP A 144 -27.39 12.79 -37.34
N ASP A 145 -26.39 13.03 -36.49
CA ASP A 145 -26.54 13.53 -35.12
C ASP A 145 -26.67 15.07 -35.07
N LEU A 146 -26.28 15.75 -36.15
CA LEU A 146 -26.35 17.20 -36.26
C LEU A 146 -27.77 17.64 -36.60
N GLN A 147 -28.57 17.91 -35.58
CA GLN A 147 -29.87 18.55 -35.77
C GLN A 147 -29.70 20.03 -36.10
N ILE A 148 -29.78 20.37 -37.38
CA ILE A 148 -29.96 21.76 -37.81
C ILE A 148 -31.41 22.13 -37.52
N ILE A 149 -31.64 22.70 -36.34
CA ILE A 149 -32.91 23.36 -36.04
C ILE A 149 -32.90 24.63 -36.89
N VAL A 150 -33.81 24.73 -37.86
CA VAL A 150 -34.09 26.02 -38.50
C VAL A 150 -34.47 26.96 -37.37
N ALA A 151 -33.65 27.99 -37.12
CA ALA A 151 -33.96 28.97 -36.10
C ALA A 151 -35.40 29.43 -36.35
N GLN A 152 -36.31 29.11 -35.43
CA GLN A 152 -37.59 29.77 -35.43
C GLN A 152 -37.25 31.24 -35.21
N MET A 153 -37.36 32.04 -36.26
CA MET A 153 -37.18 33.49 -36.12
C MET A 153 -38.11 33.91 -34.98
N ALA A 154 -37.54 34.53 -33.94
CA ALA A 154 -38.29 34.92 -32.74
C ALA A 154 -39.51 35.79 -33.10
N THR A 155 -39.43 36.47 -34.26
CA THR A 155 -40.52 37.18 -34.91
C THR A 155 -40.71 36.66 -36.33
N LYS A 156 -41.96 36.49 -36.74
CA LYS A 156 -42.28 36.16 -38.13
C LYS A 156 -41.76 37.30 -39.03
N PRO A 157 -41.00 37.01 -40.10
CA PRO A 157 -40.58 38.04 -41.04
C PRO A 157 -41.80 38.72 -41.66
N LEU A 158 -41.68 40.02 -41.92
CA LEU A 158 -42.73 40.79 -42.57
C LEU A 158 -42.96 40.26 -43.98
N MET A 159 -44.23 40.30 -44.42
CA MET A 159 -44.58 39.94 -45.79
C MET A 159 -44.06 40.99 -46.77
N GLU A 160 -43.83 40.60 -48.02
CA GLU A 160 -43.20 41.44 -49.05
C GLU A 160 -43.97 42.76 -49.33
N ASP A 161 -45.25 42.82 -48.96
CA ASP A 161 -46.14 43.97 -49.13
C ASP A 161 -46.08 44.99 -47.98
N VAL A 162 -45.33 44.71 -46.91
CA VAL A 162 -45.23 45.60 -45.76
C VAL A 162 -44.06 46.58 -45.93
N THR A 163 -44.37 47.87 -46.00
CA THR A 163 -43.36 48.94 -46.02
C THR A 163 -42.61 49.02 -44.70
N VAL A 164 -41.31 48.72 -44.74
CA VAL A 164 -40.39 48.90 -43.61
C VAL A 164 -39.76 50.28 -43.65
N ASN A 165 -39.77 50.99 -42.52
CA ASN A 165 -39.02 52.23 -42.37
C ASN A 165 -37.60 51.90 -41.90
N THR A 166 -36.60 52.55 -42.48
CA THR A 166 -35.24 52.55 -41.93
C THR A 166 -35.16 53.59 -40.82
N GLU A 167 -34.88 53.16 -39.59
CA GLU A 167 -34.25 54.04 -38.59
C GLU A 167 -32.75 54.18 -38.87
#